data_AF-A0A6G6JXU9-F1
#
_entry.id   AF-A0A6G6JXU9-F1
#
_cell.length_a   1.000
_cell.length_b   1.000
_cell.length_c   1.000
_cell.angle_alpha   90.00
_cell.angle_beta   90.00
_cell.angle_gamma   90.00
#
_symmetry.space_group_name_H-M   'P 1'
#
loop_
_entity.id
_entity.type
_entity.pdbx_description
1 polymer ?
#
loop_
_entity_poly.entity_id
_entity_poly.type
_entity_poly.pdbx_seq_one_letter_code
_entity_poly.pdbx_strand_id
1 'polypeptide(L)'
;MSDKLPNPFQQIDANLASQSHTGARRTGLVRLLFGGAGTLVVAAVLWFLAREGYQPNPIALMMAAIPGAYALLGVMEAITGIPYGQLARRWDNLKGWQRGIYGTGIVLVAMVFIFLIMVGVVVPLLHPS
;
A
#
# COMPACT_ATOMS: atom_id res chain seq x y z
N MET A 1 -22.41 -29.49 -33.93
CA MET A 1 -21.61 -28.83 -32.88
C MET A 1 -21.81 -27.34 -33.04
N SER A 2 -22.61 -26.72 -32.17
CA SER A 2 -22.84 -25.27 -32.20
C SER A 2 -21.73 -24.64 -31.36
N ASP A 3 -20.72 -24.09 -32.03
CA ASP A 3 -19.78 -23.16 -31.43
C ASP A 3 -20.58 -21.94 -30.97
N LYS A 4 -20.97 -21.95 -29.69
CA LYS A 4 -21.55 -20.79 -29.04
C LYS A 4 -20.43 -19.75 -28.96
N LEU A 5 -20.46 -18.78 -29.88
CA LEU A 5 -19.65 -17.58 -29.82
C LEU A 5 -19.72 -17.01 -28.38
N PRO A 6 -18.57 -16.82 -27.71
CA PRO A 6 -18.56 -16.29 -26.35
C PRO A 6 -19.29 -14.95 -26.35
N ASN A 7 -20.21 -14.78 -25.40
CA ASN A 7 -21.03 -13.56 -25.37
C ASN A 7 -20.11 -12.34 -25.11
N PRO A 8 -20.44 -11.16 -25.64
CA PRO A 8 -19.60 -9.97 -25.52
C PRO A 8 -19.35 -9.59 -24.04
N PHE A 9 -20.28 -9.92 -23.15
CA PHE A 9 -20.13 -9.71 -21.71
C PHE A 9 -19.04 -10.62 -21.08
N GLN A 10 -18.94 -11.89 -21.46
CA GLN A 10 -17.84 -12.77 -21.02
C GLN A 10 -16.50 -12.30 -21.55
N GLN A 11 -16.44 -11.71 -22.75
CA GLN A 11 -15.19 -11.11 -23.25
C GLN A 11 -14.79 -9.86 -22.46
N ILE A 12 -15.75 -9.02 -22.07
CA ILE A 12 -15.50 -7.86 -21.21
C ILE A 12 -15.00 -8.31 -19.84
N ASP A 13 -15.66 -9.29 -19.22
CA ASP A 13 -15.27 -9.82 -17.92
C ASP A 13 -13.90 -10.51 -17.96
N ALA A 14 -13.61 -11.26 -19.04
CA ALA A 14 -12.31 -11.89 -19.25
C ALA A 14 -11.20 -10.85 -19.48
N ASN A 15 -11.50 -9.75 -20.16
CA ASN A 15 -10.56 -8.64 -20.35
C ASN A 15 -10.34 -7.82 -19.07
N LEU A 16 -11.39 -7.59 -18.27
CA LEU A 16 -11.27 -6.96 -16.96
C LEU A 16 -10.47 -7.83 -15.99
N ALA A 17 -10.72 -9.14 -16.00
CA ALA A 17 -9.95 -10.11 -15.25
C ALA A 17 -8.48 -10.12 -15.70
N SER A 18 -8.19 -10.21 -17.01
CA SER A 18 -6.82 -10.25 -17.52
C SER A 18 -6.05 -8.93 -17.26
N GLN A 19 -6.71 -7.78 -17.36
CA GLN A 19 -6.11 -6.48 -17.01
C GLN A 19 -5.76 -6.38 -15.52
N SER A 20 -6.56 -6.98 -14.63
CA SER A 20 -6.27 -6.99 -13.19
C SER A 20 -5.02 -7.80 -12.82
N HIS A 21 -4.66 -8.81 -13.63
CA HIS A 21 -3.51 -9.69 -13.39
C HIS A 21 -2.18 -9.04 -13.81
N THR A 22 -2.14 -8.34 -14.95
CA THR A 22 -0.90 -7.73 -15.46
C THR A 22 -0.64 -6.36 -14.84
N GLY A 23 -1.69 -5.70 -14.34
CA GLY A 23 -1.63 -4.35 -13.78
C GLY A 23 -1.28 -4.27 -12.30
N ALA A 24 -1.39 -5.36 -11.52
CA ALA A 24 -1.32 -5.30 -10.06
C ALA A 24 -0.03 -4.66 -9.51
N ARG A 25 1.13 -4.92 -10.13
CA ARG A 25 2.41 -4.29 -9.72
C ARG A 25 2.44 -2.79 -10.01
N ARG A 26 1.90 -2.37 -11.16
CA ARG A 26 1.78 -0.95 -11.51
C ARG A 26 0.77 -0.24 -10.61
N THR A 27 -0.38 -0.87 -10.37
CA THR A 27 -1.39 -0.36 -9.44
C THR A 27 -0.82 -0.23 -8.04
N GLY A 28 -0.07 -1.23 -7.57
CA GLY A 28 0.64 -1.20 -6.30
C GLY A 28 1.65 -0.05 -6.23
N LEU A 29 2.46 0.13 -7.28
CA LEU A 29 3.40 1.25 -7.37
C LEU A 29 2.71 2.61 -7.34
N VAL A 30 1.59 2.75 -8.07
CA VAL A 30 0.78 3.97 -8.05
C VAL A 30 0.24 4.23 -6.64
N ARG A 31 -0.31 3.22 -5.96
CA ARG A 31 -0.78 3.35 -4.57
C ARG A 31 0.34 3.68 -3.59
N LEU A 32 1.53 3.12 -3.80
CA LEU A 32 2.72 3.44 -3.02
C LEU A 32 3.11 4.91 -3.22
N LEU A 33 3.10 5.40 -4.46
CA LEU A 33 3.44 6.79 -4.76
C LEU A 33 2.39 7.75 -4.21
N PHE A 34 1.09 7.48 -4.41
CA PHE A 34 0.02 8.34 -3.88
C PHE A 34 -0.06 8.30 -2.35
N GLY A 35 0.03 7.12 -1.75
CA GLY A 35 0.04 6.96 -0.29
C GLY A 35 1.30 7.58 0.33
N GLY A 36 2.46 7.36 -0.28
CA GLY A 36 3.73 7.94 0.15
C GLY A 36 3.73 9.46 0.04
N ALA A 37 3.31 10.01 -1.11
CA ALA A 37 3.17 11.45 -1.31
C ALA A 37 2.15 12.05 -0.31
N GLY A 38 1.01 11.41 -0.11
CA GLY A 38 0.03 11.82 0.89
C GLY A 38 0.61 11.82 2.31
N THR A 39 1.41 10.82 2.66
CA THR A 39 2.11 10.76 3.95
C THR A 39 3.08 11.92 4.11
N LEU A 40 3.86 12.23 3.07
CA LEU A 40 4.81 13.36 3.09
C LEU A 40 4.09 14.71 3.20
N VAL A 41 2.97 14.89 2.50
CA VAL A 41 2.16 16.11 2.60
C VAL A 41 1.61 16.28 4.02
N VAL A 42 1.03 15.22 4.59
CA VAL A 42 0.52 15.27 5.97
C VAL A 42 1.66 15.53 6.97
N ALA A 43 2.81 14.89 6.80
CA ALA A 43 3.99 15.13 7.63
C ALA A 43 4.47 16.58 7.54
N ALA A 44 4.55 17.15 6.33
CA ALA A 44 4.95 18.53 6.11
C ALA A 44 3.97 19.53 6.74
N VAL A 45 2.66 19.28 6.62
CA VAL A 45 1.62 20.07 7.26
C VAL A 45 1.75 20.00 8.78
N LEU A 46 1.85 18.80 9.36
CA LEU A 46 2.02 18.64 10.80
C LEU A 46 3.29 19.32 11.31
N TRP A 47 4.38 19.23 10.56
CA TRP A 47 5.64 19.88 10.92
C TRP A 47 5.53 21.41 10.86
N PHE A 48 4.83 21.95 9.85
CA PHE A 48 4.53 23.38 9.77
C PHE A 48 3.68 23.85 10.94
N LEU A 49 2.60 23.12 11.28
CA LEU A 49 1.77 23.46 12.43
C LEU A 49 2.53 23.33 13.76
N ALA A 50 3.41 22.33 13.89
CA ALA A 50 4.21 22.14 15.10
C ALA A 50 5.17 23.32 15.35
N ARG A 51 5.70 23.96 14.30
CA ARG A 51 6.48 25.20 14.42
C ARG A 51 5.67 26.37 14.99
N GLU A 52 4.37 26.41 14.73
CA GLU A 52 3.43 27.41 15.28
C GLU A 52 2.93 27.03 16.69
N GLY A 53 3.50 25.99 17.31
CA GLY A 53 3.16 25.56 18.67
C GLY A 53 2.00 24.55 18.76
N TYR A 54 1.54 23.99 17.64
CA TYR A 54 0.54 22.93 17.66
C TYR A 54 1.14 21.62 18.17
N GLN A 55 0.56 21.08 19.25
CA GLN A 55 0.88 19.74 19.72
C GLN A 55 -0.15 18.74 19.21
N PRO A 56 0.19 17.88 18.23
CA PRO A 56 -0.74 16.91 17.70
C PRO A 56 -1.14 15.91 18.79
N ASN A 57 -2.46 15.79 19.01
CA ASN A 57 -2.99 14.77 19.89
C ASN A 57 -2.81 13.37 19.28
N PRO A 58 -2.75 12.30 20.09
CA PRO A 58 -2.53 10.93 19.60
C PRO A 58 -3.54 10.49 18.52
N ILE A 59 -4.77 10.99 18.61
CA ILE A 59 -5.85 10.72 17.65
C ILE A 59 -5.53 11.35 16.28
N ALA A 60 -5.04 12.59 16.23
CA ALA A 60 -4.62 13.20 14.96
C ALA A 60 -3.44 12.45 14.34
N LEU A 61 -2.50 11.96 15.13
CA LEU A 61 -1.38 11.15 14.63
C LEU A 61 -1.86 9.81 14.05
N MET A 62 -2.86 9.17 14.65
CA MET A 62 -3.49 7.97 14.08
C MET A 62 -4.16 8.25 12.72
N MET A 63 -4.90 9.35 12.61
CA MET A 63 -5.52 9.75 11.35
C MET A 63 -4.48 10.11 10.28
N ALA A 64 -3.39 10.76 10.70
CA ALA A 64 -2.26 11.08 9.85
C ALA A 64 -1.50 9.84 9.32
N ALA A 65 -1.67 8.67 9.96
CA ALA A 65 -1.08 7.42 9.52
C ALA A 65 -1.86 6.74 8.37
N ILE A 66 -3.10 7.16 8.08
CA ILE A 66 -3.96 6.54 7.06
C ILE A 66 -3.30 6.53 5.66
N PRO A 67 -2.71 7.62 5.15
CA PRO A 67 -1.99 7.61 3.88
C PRO A 67 -0.80 6.65 3.88
N GLY A 68 -0.11 6.52 5.02
CA GLY A 68 1.01 5.59 5.20
C GLY A 68 0.55 4.13 5.13
N ALA A 69 -0.58 3.81 5.78
CA ALA A 69 -1.21 2.49 5.67
C ALA A 69 -1.63 2.19 4.21
N TYR A 70 -2.13 3.20 3.49
CA TYR A 70 -2.44 3.04 2.07
C TYR A 70 -1.19 2.80 1.21
N ALA A 71 -0.06 3.44 1.52
CA ALA A 71 1.22 3.18 0.86
C ALA A 71 1.69 1.73 1.07
N LEU A 72 1.49 1.17 2.27
CA LEU A 72 1.82 -0.23 2.58
C LEU A 72 0.95 -1.23 1.79
N LEU A 73 -0.31 -0.90 1.48
CA LEU A 73 -1.11 -1.69 0.54
C LEU A 73 -0.45 -1.72 -0.85
N GLY A 74 0.08 -0.59 -1.30
CA GLY A 74 0.84 -0.49 -2.54
C GLY A 74 2.12 -1.34 -2.53
N VAL A 75 2.85 -1.36 -1.42
CA VAL A 75 4.03 -2.24 -1.22
C VAL A 75 3.65 -3.70 -1.38
N MET A 76 2.56 -4.14 -0.74
CA MET A 76 2.11 -5.54 -0.83
C MET A 76 1.78 -5.93 -2.27
N GLU A 77 1.03 -5.09 -3.01
CA GLU A 77 0.70 -5.34 -4.41
C GLU A 77 1.94 -5.28 -5.33
N ALA A 78 2.91 -4.42 -5.03
CA ALA A 78 4.16 -4.30 -5.78
C ALA A 78 5.05 -5.54 -5.60
N ILE A 79 5.19 -6.04 -4.37
CA ILE A 79 6.01 -7.22 -4.05
C ILE A 79 5.35 -8.51 -4.54
N THR A 80 4.06 -8.69 -4.25
CA THR A 80 3.36 -9.94 -4.56
C THR A 80 2.89 -10.01 -6.01
N GLY A 81 2.66 -8.86 -6.66
CA GLY A 81 2.00 -8.80 -7.96
C GLY A 81 0.55 -9.29 -7.93
N ILE A 82 -0.05 -9.36 -6.74
CA ILE A 82 -1.42 -9.82 -6.54
C ILE A 82 -2.24 -8.61 -6.05
N PRO A 83 -3.40 -8.32 -6.64
CA PRO A 83 -4.30 -7.28 -6.14
C PRO A 83 -4.68 -7.57 -4.68
N TYR A 84 -4.67 -6.57 -3.81
CA TYR A 84 -4.90 -6.72 -2.38
C TYR A 84 -6.21 -7.46 -2.06
N GLY A 85 -7.30 -7.15 -2.78
CA GLY A 85 -8.59 -7.82 -2.61
C GLY A 85 -8.60 -9.31 -2.97
N GLN A 86 -7.62 -9.78 -3.74
CA GLN A 86 -7.43 -11.19 -4.08
C GLN A 86 -6.29 -11.84 -3.30
N LEU A 87 -5.52 -11.04 -2.55
CA LEU A 87 -4.32 -11.50 -1.87
C LEU A 87 -4.62 -12.62 -0.90
N ALA A 88 -5.66 -12.50 -0.06
CA ALA A 88 -6.03 -13.55 0.89
C ALA A 88 -6.30 -14.91 0.21
N ARG A 89 -7.12 -14.91 -0.85
CA ARG A 89 -7.46 -16.14 -1.58
C ARG A 89 -6.27 -16.75 -2.30
N ARG A 90 -5.37 -15.94 -2.85
CA ARG A 90 -4.18 -16.45 -3.54
C ARG A 90 -3.08 -16.84 -2.56
N TRP A 91 -3.01 -16.17 -1.41
CA TRP A 91 -2.04 -16.45 -0.36
C TRP A 91 -2.14 -17.88 0.13
N ASP A 92 -3.36 -18.40 0.31
CA ASP A 92 -3.62 -19.79 0.70
C ASP A 92 -3.25 -20.81 -0.37
N ASN A 93 -3.21 -20.40 -1.63
CA ASN A 93 -2.84 -21.25 -2.76
C ASN A 93 -1.33 -21.21 -3.09
N LEU A 94 -0.53 -20.42 -2.38
CA LEU A 94 0.93 -20.35 -2.58
C LEU A 94 1.64 -21.54 -1.94
N LYS A 95 2.70 -22.03 -2.60
CA LYS A 95 3.62 -23.02 -2.01
C LYS A 95 4.26 -22.44 -0.75
N GLY A 96 4.44 -23.25 0.30
CA GLY A 96 4.94 -22.78 1.61
C GLY A 96 6.22 -21.94 1.54
N TRP A 97 7.16 -22.29 0.66
CA TRP A 97 8.40 -21.52 0.43
C TRP A 97 8.15 -20.12 -0.15
N GLN A 98 7.19 -19.99 -1.08
CA GLN A 98 6.82 -18.69 -1.66
C GLN A 98 6.17 -17.77 -0.62
N ARG A 99 5.33 -18.33 0.27
CA ARG A 99 4.75 -17.58 1.39
C ARG A 99 5.83 -16.99 2.29
N GLY A 100 6.90 -17.76 2.55
CA GLY A 100 8.06 -17.29 3.30
C GLY A 100 8.73 -16.08 2.64
N ILE A 101 9.09 -16.19 1.36
CA ILE A 101 9.76 -15.10 0.63
C ILE A 101 8.90 -13.84 0.58
N TYR A 102 7.63 -13.95 0.20
CA TYR A 102 6.75 -12.80 0.11
C TYR A 102 6.49 -12.18 1.49
N GLY A 103 6.30 -13.01 2.52
CA GLY A 103 6.09 -12.55 3.89
C GLY A 103 7.29 -11.79 4.43
N THR A 104 8.48 -12.38 4.32
CA THR A 104 9.73 -11.72 4.75
C THR A 104 9.97 -10.43 3.98
N GLY A 105 9.74 -10.41 2.67
CA GLY A 105 9.87 -9.20 1.86
C GLY A 105 8.93 -8.08 2.31
N ILE A 106 7.65 -8.40 2.56
CA ILE A 106 6.67 -7.42 3.06
C ILE A 106 7.09 -6.88 4.42
N VAL A 107 7.50 -7.75 5.35
CA VAL A 107 7.92 -7.34 6.70
C VAL A 107 9.15 -6.44 6.67
N LEU A 108 10.17 -6.78 5.88
CA LEU A 108 11.39 -5.96 5.77
C LEU A 108 11.08 -4.57 5.21
N VAL A 109 10.29 -4.48 4.15
CA VAL A 109 9.92 -3.18 3.57
C VAL A 109 9.05 -2.38 4.54
N ALA A 110 8.09 -3.03 5.22
CA ALA A 110 7.27 -2.37 6.23
C ALA A 110 8.11 -1.85 7.41
N MET A 111 9.09 -2.63 7.89
CA MET A 111 10.01 -2.19 8.95
C MET A 111 10.80 -0.95 8.54
N VAL A 112 11.38 -0.95 7.33
CA VAL A 112 12.11 0.22 6.81
C VAL A 112 11.18 1.42 6.71
N PHE A 113 9.98 1.23 6.18
CA PHE A 113 9.00 2.30 6.03
C PHE A 113 8.57 2.90 7.38
N ILE A 114 8.24 2.05 8.36
CA ILE A 114 7.87 2.49 9.71
C ILE A 114 9.04 3.20 10.39
N PHE A 115 10.25 2.68 10.26
CA PHE A 115 11.46 3.29 10.82
C PHE A 115 11.69 4.70 10.24
N LEU A 116 11.57 4.86 8.92
CA LEU A 116 11.70 6.15 8.25
C LEU A 116 10.64 7.15 8.71
N ILE A 117 9.39 6.73 8.90
CA ILE A 117 8.33 7.61 9.43
C ILE A 117 8.61 7.98 10.88
N MET A 118 9.01 7.02 11.71
CA MET A 118 9.29 7.29 13.13
C MET A 118 10.44 8.29 13.29
N VAL A 119 11.57 8.06 12.61
CA VAL A 119 12.74 8.94 12.72
C VAL A 119 12.55 10.25 11.96
N GLY A 120 11.92 10.23 10.79
CA GLY A 120 11.79 11.40 9.93
C GLY A 120 10.63 12.32 10.26
N VAL A 121 9.57 11.81 10.88
CA VAL A 121 8.33 12.58 11.14
C VAL A 121 8.03 12.63 12.63
N VAL A 122 7.90 11.48 13.29
CA VAL A 122 7.40 11.41 14.67
C VAL A 122 8.41 11.99 15.67
N VAL A 123 9.68 11.59 15.60
CA VAL A 123 10.71 12.07 16.52
C VAL A 123 10.90 13.60 16.44
N PRO A 124 11.02 14.22 15.24
CA PRO A 124 11.10 15.67 15.11
C PRO A 124 9.85 16.41 15.60
N LEU A 125 8.66 15.79 15.50
CA LEU A 125 7.41 16.36 16.02
C LEU A 125 7.35 16.34 17.55
N LEU A 126 7.91 15.30 18.19
CA LEU A 126 7.93 15.16 19.65
C LEU A 126 9.06 15.96 20.31
N HIS A 127 10.16 16.15 19.60
CA HIS A 127 11.32 16.92 20.05
C HIS A 127 11.63 18.02 19.05
N PRO A 128 10.85 19.13 19.04
CA PRO A 128 11.16 20.29 18.22
C PRO A 128 12.48 20.90 18.69
N SER A 129 13.55 20.72 17.90
CA SER A 129 14.87 21.32 18.08
C SER A 129 14.88 22.81 17.77
#